data_AF-A0A7K4H7R0-F1
#
_entry.id   AF-A0A7K4H7R0-F1
#
_cell.length_a   1.000
_cell.length_b   1.000
_cell.length_c   1.000
_cell.angle_alpha   90.00
_cell.angle_beta   90.00
_cell.angle_gamma   90.00
#
_symmetry.space_group_name_H-M   'P 1'
#
loop_
_entity.id
_entity.type
_entity.pdbx_description
1 polymer ?
#
loop_
_entity_poly.entity_id
_entity_poly.type
_entity_poly.pdbx_seq_one_letter_code
_entity_poly.pdbx_strand_id
1 'polypeptide(L)'
;EPKFGYESRNIGAGAPLIETERGWLMLYHSVEDSNKGKVYHASVALLDKQNPFKVIGRLKEPLFSPTEDYEKIGDVNNVVFPTGTAIFGDRLYIYYGAADKRIAVASVNLHKLLHELLASEIEVGIGFLAGQIFNLIFKEEKSLTHLKNLLHQNEKVLLMAIGWLARENKVLCRFDSDELFIRSIE
;
A
#
# COMPACT_ATOMS: atom_id res chain seq x y z
N GLU A 1 18.55 2.90 6.71
CA GLU A 1 18.23 4.32 6.93
C GLU A 1 16.74 4.61 7.08
N PRO A 2 16.37 5.48 8.05
CA PRO A 2 15.06 6.11 8.14
C PRO A 2 14.71 6.88 6.85
N LYS A 3 13.44 6.84 6.45
CA LYS A 3 12.89 7.53 5.27
C LYS A 3 11.74 8.47 5.61
N PHE A 4 10.99 8.18 6.67
CA PHE A 4 9.76 8.92 7.01
C PHE A 4 9.82 9.49 8.42
N GLY A 5 8.98 10.50 8.70
CA GLY A 5 8.96 11.20 10.00
C GLY A 5 8.70 10.26 11.19
N TYR A 6 7.85 9.25 11.00
CA TYR A 6 7.56 8.22 12.01
C TYR A 6 8.75 7.30 12.32
N GLU A 7 9.83 7.38 11.54
CA GLU A 7 11.09 6.65 11.71
C GLU A 7 12.22 7.53 12.29
N SER A 8 11.89 8.76 12.71
CA SER A 8 12.86 9.83 13.03
C SER A 8 13.87 9.50 14.12
N ARG A 9 13.56 8.56 15.02
CA ARG A 9 14.42 8.24 16.16
C ARG A 9 15.09 6.87 16.06
N ASN A 10 14.28 5.81 16.00
CA ASN A 10 14.77 4.43 15.99
C ASN A 10 13.93 3.58 15.04
N ILE A 11 14.58 2.59 14.43
CA ILE A 11 13.94 1.50 13.72
C ILE A 11 14.57 0.19 14.17
N GLY A 12 13.78 -0.86 14.26
CA GLY A 12 14.29 -2.18 14.60
C GLY A 12 13.35 -3.30 14.21
N ALA A 13 13.90 -4.49 13.99
CA ALA A 13 13.12 -5.66 13.61
C ALA A 13 12.02 -5.94 14.66
N GLY A 14 10.87 -6.41 14.17
CA GLY A 14 9.75 -6.83 14.99
C GLY A 14 9.55 -8.33 14.89
N ALA A 15 8.52 -8.75 14.16
CA ALA A 15 8.23 -10.15 13.91
C ALA A 15 9.22 -10.80 12.93
N PRO A 16 9.35 -12.15 12.92
CA PRO A 16 10.08 -12.86 11.88
C PRO A 16 9.62 -12.49 10.47
N LEU A 17 10.56 -12.53 9.51
CA LEU A 17 10.26 -12.26 8.11
C LEU A 17 9.25 -13.28 7.56
N ILE A 18 8.32 -12.80 6.75
CA ILE A 18 7.33 -13.64 6.09
C ILE A 18 7.72 -13.76 4.62
N GLU A 19 7.94 -14.99 4.17
CA GLU A 19 8.12 -15.31 2.77
C GLU A 19 6.79 -15.15 2.01
N THR A 20 6.79 -14.35 0.95
CA THR A 20 5.66 -14.18 0.04
C THR A 20 6.11 -14.40 -1.42
N GLU A 21 5.16 -14.51 -2.34
CA GLU A 21 5.43 -14.58 -3.77
C GLU A 21 6.05 -13.28 -4.33
N ARG A 22 5.90 -12.15 -3.62
CA ARG A 22 6.34 -10.83 -4.04
C ARG A 22 7.65 -10.38 -3.39
N GLY A 23 8.16 -11.13 -2.40
CA GLY A 23 9.33 -10.75 -1.61
C GLY A 23 9.26 -11.24 -0.17
N TRP A 24 10.16 -10.72 0.67
CA TRP A 24 10.11 -10.92 2.12
C TRP A 24 9.39 -9.76 2.78
N LEU A 25 8.25 -10.03 3.41
CA LEU A 25 7.50 -9.03 4.16
C LEU A 25 8.13 -8.90 5.56
N MET A 26 8.60 -7.70 5.89
CA MET A 26 9.25 -7.37 7.15
C MET A 26 8.36 -6.44 7.96
N LEU A 27 7.89 -6.92 9.11
CA LEU A 27 7.28 -6.06 10.13
C LEU A 27 8.37 -5.58 11.08
N TYR A 28 8.41 -4.28 11.32
CA TYR A 28 9.40 -3.64 12.16
C TYR A 28 8.73 -2.58 13.02
N HIS A 29 9.37 -2.22 14.13
CA HIS A 29 8.93 -1.07 14.91
C HIS A 29 9.70 0.17 14.46
N SER A 30 9.02 1.31 14.52
CA SER A 30 9.58 2.63 14.25
C SER A 30 9.21 3.58 15.38
N VAL A 31 10.14 4.45 15.75
CA VAL A 31 9.97 5.37 16.87
C VAL A 31 10.02 6.80 16.37
N GLU A 32 8.95 7.54 16.67
CA GLU A 32 8.82 8.96 16.41
C GLU A 32 9.10 9.75 17.70
N ASP A 33 9.89 10.82 17.58
CA ASP A 33 9.98 11.84 18.63
C ASP A 33 8.85 12.87 18.48
N SER A 34 7.91 12.86 19.42
CA SER A 34 6.78 13.80 19.46
C SER A 34 6.85 14.72 20.67
N ASN A 35 6.05 15.80 20.66
CA ASN A 35 5.88 16.69 21.81
C ASN A 35 5.35 15.98 23.07
N LYS A 36 4.77 14.79 22.93
CA LYS A 36 4.22 13.97 24.03
C LYS A 36 5.17 12.83 24.44
N GLY A 37 6.42 12.88 23.99
CA GLY A 37 7.42 11.82 24.18
C GLY A 37 7.50 10.91 22.96
N LYS A 38 8.05 9.71 23.18
CA LYS A 38 8.25 8.71 22.12
C LYS A 38 6.93 8.04 21.76
N VAL A 39 6.69 7.86 20.46
CA VAL A 39 5.58 7.03 19.96
C VAL A 39 6.18 5.86 19.19
N TYR A 40 5.82 4.64 19.58
CA TYR A 40 6.26 3.44 18.88
C TYR A 40 5.13 2.95 17.98
N HIS A 41 5.46 2.79 16.71
CA HIS A 41 4.54 2.36 15.68
C HIS A 41 4.92 0.98 15.15
N ALA A 42 3.94 0.26 14.62
CA ALA A 42 4.15 -0.91 13.80
C ALA A 42 4.25 -0.47 12.34
N SER A 43 5.33 -0.86 11.68
CA SER A 43 5.65 -0.48 10.30
C SER A 43 5.97 -1.71 9.47
N VAL A 44 5.91 -1.56 8.15
CA VAL A 44 6.08 -2.68 7.22
C VAL A 44 6.82 -2.28 5.95
N ALA A 45 7.70 -3.17 5.52
CA ALA A 45 8.44 -3.05 4.28
C ALA A 45 8.44 -4.39 3.55
N LEU A 46 8.52 -4.33 2.22
CA LEU A 46 8.74 -5.48 1.36
C LEU A 46 10.19 -5.46 0.88
N LEU A 47 10.91 -6.57 1.09
CA LEU A 47 12.28 -6.77 0.66
C LEU A 47 12.31 -7.68 -0.57
N ASP A 48 13.32 -7.50 -1.41
CA ASP A 48 13.53 -8.30 -2.61
C ASP A 48 13.73 -9.78 -2.24
N LYS A 49 13.15 -10.67 -3.06
CA LYS A 49 13.09 -12.10 -2.78
C LYS A 49 14.46 -12.76 -2.85
N GLN A 50 15.28 -12.36 -3.83
CA GLN A 50 16.61 -12.91 -4.08
C GLN A 50 17.69 -12.18 -3.28
N ASN A 51 17.50 -10.89 -3.02
CA ASN A 51 18.42 -10.08 -2.25
C ASN A 51 17.72 -9.31 -1.12
N PRO A 52 17.58 -9.89 0.10
CA PRO A 52 16.83 -9.28 1.20
C PRO A 52 17.44 -7.96 1.73
N PHE A 53 18.65 -7.58 1.31
CA PHE A 53 19.21 -6.26 1.62
C PHE A 53 18.55 -5.12 0.84
N LYS A 54 17.78 -5.42 -0.21
CA LYS A 54 17.09 -4.45 -1.04
C LYS A 54 15.64 -4.28 -0.62
N VAL A 55 15.29 -3.08 -0.12
CA VAL A 55 13.89 -2.69 0.13
C VAL A 55 13.23 -2.32 -1.19
N ILE A 56 12.15 -3.02 -1.56
CA ILE A 56 11.39 -2.82 -2.80
C ILE A 56 10.02 -2.17 -2.57
N GLY A 57 9.56 -2.12 -1.32
CA GLY A 57 8.33 -1.43 -0.91
C GLY A 57 8.38 -0.99 0.54
N ARG A 58 7.81 0.16 0.87
CA ARG A 58 7.66 0.65 2.25
C ARG A 58 6.51 1.65 2.30
N LEU A 59 5.65 1.54 3.32
CA LEU A 59 4.54 2.47 3.49
C LEU A 59 5.04 3.88 3.88
N LYS A 60 4.37 4.91 3.34
CA LYS A 60 4.65 6.32 3.65
C LYS A 60 4.21 6.74 5.05
N GLU A 61 3.28 5.99 5.62
CA GLU A 61 2.77 6.11 6.98
C GLU A 61 2.99 4.78 7.72
N PRO A 62 2.93 4.75 9.07
CA PRO A 62 2.98 3.50 9.80
C PRO A 62 1.85 2.55 9.38
N LEU A 63 2.07 1.24 9.51
CA LEU A 63 1.00 0.26 9.29
C LEU A 63 -0.12 0.46 10.31
N PHE A 64 0.24 0.70 11.58
CA PHE A 64 -0.66 1.21 12.60
C PHE A 64 0.13 1.84 13.76
N SER A 65 -0.58 2.69 14.51
CA SER A 65 -0.09 3.48 15.63
C SER A 65 -0.96 3.23 16.87
N PRO A 66 -0.51 3.58 18.08
CA PRO A 66 -1.33 3.48 19.29
C PRO A 66 -2.59 4.36 19.19
N THR A 67 -3.77 3.74 19.17
CA THR A 67 -5.08 4.43 19.15
C THR A 67 -5.94 4.06 20.33
N GLU A 68 -5.83 2.84 20.84
CA GLU A 68 -6.64 2.34 21.96
C GLU A 68 -6.02 2.72 23.32
N ASP A 69 -6.87 2.82 24.35
CA ASP A 69 -6.42 3.21 25.69
C ASP A 69 -5.34 2.26 26.25
N TYR A 70 -5.46 0.97 25.95
CA TYR A 70 -4.49 -0.05 26.37
C TYR A 70 -3.16 0.00 25.60
N GLU A 71 -3.07 0.77 24.51
CA GLU A 71 -1.85 1.01 23.72
C GLU A 71 -1.19 2.33 24.12
N LYS A 72 -2.01 3.28 24.58
CA LYS A 72 -1.58 4.62 25.00
C LYS A 72 -1.09 4.64 26.44
N ILE A 73 -1.67 3.82 27.33
CA ILE A 73 -1.39 3.87 28.76
C ILE A 73 -0.92 2.51 29.28
N GLY A 74 0.30 2.47 29.82
CA GLY A 74 0.89 1.27 30.39
C GLY A 74 2.19 1.56 31.12
N ASP A 75 3.11 0.60 31.09
CA ASP A 75 4.42 0.75 31.73
C ASP A 75 5.33 1.64 30.87
N VAL A 76 5.13 1.58 29.54
CA VAL A 76 5.63 2.57 28.58
C VAL A 76 4.45 3.05 27.73
N ASN A 77 4.15 4.34 27.80
CA ASN A 77 3.01 4.91 27.08
C ASN A 77 3.24 4.98 25.57
N ASN A 78 2.15 4.94 24.79
CA ASN A 78 2.14 5.07 23.33
C ASN A 78 3.03 4.04 22.62
N VAL A 79 2.83 2.76 22.92
CA VAL A 79 3.60 1.67 22.31
C VAL A 79 2.68 0.67 21.62
N VAL A 80 2.94 0.43 20.34
CA VAL A 80 2.60 -0.82 19.66
C VAL A 80 3.88 -1.43 19.07
N PHE A 81 4.16 -2.68 19.42
CA PHE A 81 5.41 -3.35 19.03
C PHE A 81 5.11 -4.71 18.37
N PRO A 82 5.21 -4.86 17.04
CA PRO A 82 4.86 -6.10 16.36
C PRO A 82 5.90 -7.18 16.65
N THR A 83 5.48 -8.32 17.21
CA THR A 83 6.40 -9.39 17.68
C THR A 83 6.14 -10.74 17.03
N GLY A 84 4.91 -11.02 16.62
CA GLY A 84 4.54 -12.31 16.03
C GLY A 84 3.51 -12.16 14.94
N THR A 85 3.48 -13.12 14.01
CA THR A 85 2.56 -13.12 12.88
C THR A 85 2.03 -14.51 12.59
N ALA A 86 0.81 -14.58 12.04
CA ALA A 86 0.20 -15.80 11.56
C ALA A 86 -0.68 -15.50 10.34
N ILE A 87 -0.67 -16.37 9.33
CA ILE A 87 -1.50 -16.23 8.14
C ILE A 87 -2.60 -17.29 8.17
N PHE A 88 -3.85 -16.85 7.99
CA PHE A 88 -5.01 -17.73 7.83
C PHE A 88 -5.82 -17.28 6.63
N GLY A 89 -5.81 -18.09 5.56
CA GLY A 89 -6.31 -17.67 4.25
C GLY A 89 -5.61 -16.40 3.78
N ASP A 90 -6.39 -15.41 3.33
CA ASP A 90 -5.85 -14.14 2.81
C ASP A 90 -5.52 -13.10 3.89
N ARG A 91 -5.66 -13.46 5.17
CA ARG A 91 -5.49 -12.52 6.30
C ARG A 91 -4.19 -12.78 7.03
N LEU A 92 -3.41 -11.71 7.17
CA LEU A 92 -2.25 -11.64 8.07
C LEU A 92 -2.72 -11.13 9.43
N TYR A 93 -2.47 -11.92 10.47
CA TYR A 93 -2.64 -11.53 11.87
C TYR A 93 -1.29 -11.10 12.44
N ILE A 94 -1.29 -10.01 13.18
CA ILE A 94 -0.11 -9.36 13.74
C ILE A 94 -0.33 -9.28 15.25
N TYR A 95 0.41 -10.09 15.99
CA TYR A 95 0.44 -10.05 17.45
C TYR A 95 1.49 -9.02 17.88
N TYR A 96 1.10 -8.13 18.77
CA TYR A 96 1.93 -7.01 19.19
C TYR A 96 1.83 -6.75 20.69
N GLY A 97 2.93 -6.28 21.28
CA GLY A 97 2.93 -5.70 22.61
C GLY A 97 2.30 -4.31 22.60
N ALA A 98 1.44 -4.03 23.57
CA ALA A 98 0.74 -2.76 23.75
C ALA A 98 1.10 -2.14 25.11
N ALA A 99 1.61 -0.91 25.06
CA ALA A 99 2.07 -0.13 26.21
C ALA A 99 2.98 -0.89 27.20
N ASP A 100 3.80 -1.82 26.70
CA ASP A 100 4.64 -2.76 27.45
C ASP A 100 3.91 -3.55 28.56
N LYS A 101 2.57 -3.68 28.43
CA LYS A 101 1.72 -4.20 29.50
C LYS A 101 0.73 -5.26 29.05
N ARG A 102 0.35 -5.23 27.77
CA ARG A 102 -0.66 -6.09 27.17
C ARG A 102 -0.15 -6.68 25.86
N ILE A 103 -0.83 -7.74 25.41
CA ILE A 103 -0.69 -8.27 24.06
C ILE A 103 -2.04 -8.09 23.38
N ALA A 104 -2.02 -7.64 22.13
CA ALA A 104 -3.19 -7.51 21.28
C ALA A 104 -2.90 -8.09 19.89
N VAL A 105 -3.96 -8.16 19.06
CA VAL A 105 -3.86 -8.65 17.69
C VAL A 105 -4.57 -7.70 16.74
N ALA A 106 -3.86 -7.31 15.69
CA ALA A 106 -4.40 -6.59 14.54
C ALA A 106 -4.40 -7.52 13.33
N SER A 107 -5.20 -7.22 12.31
CA SER A 107 -5.22 -8.04 11.10
C SER A 107 -5.53 -7.25 9.84
N VAL A 108 -4.92 -7.66 8.74
CA VAL A 108 -5.00 -7.01 7.43
C VAL A 108 -5.08 -8.06 6.33
N ASN A 109 -5.70 -7.71 5.19
CA ASN A 109 -5.64 -8.56 4.02
C ASN A 109 -4.23 -8.50 3.41
N LEU A 110 -3.58 -9.65 3.27
CA LEU A 110 -2.18 -9.76 2.84
C LEU A 110 -2.00 -9.29 1.39
N HIS A 111 -2.90 -9.67 0.49
CA HIS A 111 -2.81 -9.27 -0.92
C HIS A 111 -2.94 -7.76 -1.10
N LYS A 112 -3.88 -7.12 -0.40
CA LYS A 112 -4.03 -5.66 -0.42
C LYS A 112 -2.78 -4.97 0.13
N LEU A 113 -2.21 -5.48 1.22
CA LEU A 113 -0.99 -4.92 1.79
C LEU A 113 0.20 -5.03 0.82
N LEU A 114 0.39 -6.20 0.19
CA LEU A 114 1.46 -6.39 -0.80
C LEU A 114 1.27 -5.49 -2.02
N HIS A 115 0.03 -5.31 -2.46
CA HIS A 115 -0.29 -4.38 -3.55
C HIS A 115 0.09 -2.95 -3.15
N GLU A 116 -0.32 -2.48 -1.97
CA GLU A 116 0.00 -1.13 -1.48
C GLU A 116 1.51 -0.89 -1.36
N LEU A 117 2.27 -1.90 -0.88
CA LEU A 117 3.72 -1.81 -0.76
C LEU A 117 4.44 -1.73 -2.11
N LEU A 118 3.86 -2.30 -3.16
CA LEU A 118 4.39 -2.28 -4.52
C LEU A 118 3.83 -1.13 -5.36
N ALA A 119 2.77 -0.46 -4.89
CA ALA A 119 2.15 0.64 -5.58
C ALA A 119 3.18 1.76 -5.75
N SER A 120 3.66 1.92 -6.99
CA SER A 120 4.54 3.03 -7.33
C SER A 120 3.76 4.34 -7.31
N GLU A 121 4.43 5.47 -7.10
CA GLU A 121 3.80 6.79 -7.28
C GLU A 121 3.20 6.94 -8.69
N ILE A 122 3.79 6.23 -9.66
CA ILE A 122 3.27 6.11 -11.02
C ILE A 122 1.91 5.41 -11.01
N GLU A 123 1.75 4.29 -10.31
CA GLU A 123 0.47 3.56 -10.25
C GLU A 123 -0.63 4.40 -9.56
N VAL A 124 -0.30 5.21 -8.55
CA VAL A 124 -1.24 6.16 -7.95
C VAL A 124 -1.67 7.24 -8.96
N GLY A 125 -0.72 7.82 -9.69
CA GLY A 125 -1.01 8.79 -10.76
C GLY A 125 -1.84 8.17 -11.89
N ILE A 126 -1.52 6.95 -12.29
CA ILE A 126 -2.26 6.17 -13.29
C ILE A 126 -3.66 5.82 -12.79
N GLY A 127 -3.83 5.47 -11.51
CA GLY A 127 -5.14 5.22 -10.90
C GLY A 127 -6.03 6.46 -10.86
N PHE A 128 -5.45 7.64 -10.54
CA PHE A 128 -6.16 8.91 -10.62
C PHE A 128 -6.63 9.20 -12.05
N LEU A 129 -5.72 9.07 -13.03
CA LEU A 129 -6.05 9.24 -14.44
C LEU A 129 -7.09 8.22 -14.92
N ALA A 130 -6.98 6.97 -14.48
CA ALA A 130 -7.94 5.91 -14.75
C ALA A 130 -9.34 6.28 -14.23
N GLY A 131 -9.45 6.87 -13.04
CA GLY A 131 -10.72 7.40 -12.53
C GLY A 131 -11.31 8.50 -13.42
N GLN A 132 -10.48 9.42 -13.91
CA GLN A 132 -10.92 10.44 -14.86
C GLN A 132 -11.39 9.83 -16.18
N ILE A 133 -10.64 8.89 -16.74
CA ILE A 133 -11.01 8.15 -17.95
C ILE A 133 -12.34 7.43 -17.74
N PHE A 134 -12.48 6.68 -16.65
CA PHE A 134 -13.69 5.91 -16.34
C PHE A 134 -14.94 6.81 -16.31
N ASN A 135 -14.84 8.00 -15.70
CA ASN A 135 -15.93 8.97 -15.69
C ASN A 135 -16.25 9.52 -17.08
N LEU A 136 -15.24 9.77 -17.92
CA LEU A 136 -15.44 10.25 -19.29
C LEU A 136 -16.11 9.19 -20.18
N ILE A 137 -15.81 7.91 -19.99
CA ILE A 137 -16.38 6.79 -20.77
C ILE A 137 -17.62 6.19 -20.10
N PHE A 138 -18.15 6.84 -19.06
CA PHE A 138 -19.35 6.37 -18.38
C PHE A 138 -20.54 6.59 -19.32
N LYS A 139 -21.21 5.49 -19.71
CA LYS A 139 -22.34 5.44 -20.67
C LYS A 139 -22.04 5.72 -22.14
N GLU A 140 -20.83 6.15 -22.50
CA GLU A 140 -20.47 6.41 -23.90
C GLU A 140 -19.07 5.85 -24.21
N GLU A 141 -18.94 5.18 -25.35
CA GLU A 141 -17.64 4.73 -25.85
C GLU A 141 -16.83 5.94 -26.34
N LYS A 142 -15.53 5.99 -26.02
CA LYS A 142 -14.64 7.03 -26.52
C LYS A 142 -13.38 6.44 -27.12
N SER A 143 -12.86 7.10 -28.15
CA SER A 143 -11.61 6.75 -28.78
C SER A 143 -10.41 7.24 -27.95
N LEU A 144 -9.26 6.58 -28.08
CA LEU A 144 -8.02 6.95 -27.41
C LEU A 144 -7.58 8.36 -27.81
N THR A 145 -7.69 8.70 -29.10
CA THR A 145 -7.42 10.04 -29.63
C THR A 145 -8.33 11.08 -29.00
N HIS A 146 -9.61 10.77 -28.80
CA HIS A 146 -10.54 11.66 -28.12
C HIS A 146 -10.13 11.88 -26.66
N LEU A 147 -9.84 10.80 -25.91
CA LEU A 147 -9.39 10.89 -24.52
C LEU A 147 -8.08 11.65 -24.37
N LYS A 148 -7.15 11.48 -25.32
CA LYS A 148 -5.88 12.22 -25.40
C LYS A 148 -6.10 13.72 -25.53
N ASN A 149 -7.04 14.12 -26.37
CA ASN A 149 -7.40 15.54 -26.54
C ASN A 149 -8.06 16.13 -25.30
N LEU A 150 -8.96 15.38 -24.64
CA LEU A 150 -9.66 15.87 -23.44
C LEU A 150 -8.74 15.99 -22.21
N LEU A 151 -7.89 14.98 -21.99
CA LEU A 151 -7.08 14.89 -20.78
C LEU A 151 -5.71 15.56 -20.93
N HIS A 152 -5.33 15.96 -22.15
CA HIS A 152 -4.03 16.53 -22.49
C HIS A 152 -2.85 15.67 -21.99
N GLN A 153 -3.00 14.34 -22.04
CA GLN A 153 -2.00 13.40 -21.54
C GLN A 153 -1.22 12.72 -22.66
N ASN A 154 -0.04 12.22 -22.29
CA ASN A 154 0.73 11.35 -23.18
C ASN A 154 -0.02 10.03 -23.42
N GLU A 155 -0.02 9.56 -24.66
CA GLU A 155 -0.69 8.33 -25.08
C GLU A 155 -0.27 7.10 -24.28
N LYS A 156 1.02 6.97 -23.95
CA LYS A 156 1.52 5.85 -23.13
C LYS A 156 0.90 5.85 -21.75
N VAL A 157 0.70 7.04 -21.16
CA VAL A 157 0.12 7.20 -19.82
C VAL A 157 -1.38 6.87 -19.85
N LEU A 158 -2.09 7.27 -20.91
CA LEU A 158 -3.49 6.88 -21.14
C LEU A 158 -3.62 5.37 -21.32
N LEU A 159 -2.76 4.74 -22.12
CA LEU A 159 -2.77 3.29 -22.32
C LEU A 159 -2.46 2.53 -21.02
N MET A 160 -1.58 3.05 -20.17
CA MET A 160 -1.34 2.48 -18.84
C MET A 160 -2.59 2.58 -17.95
N ALA A 161 -3.29 3.71 -17.94
CA ALA A 161 -4.53 3.89 -17.19
C ALA A 161 -5.70 3.04 -17.71
N ILE A 162 -5.82 2.91 -19.03
CA ILE A 162 -6.78 2.02 -19.68
C ILE A 162 -6.45 0.56 -19.35
N GLY A 163 -5.17 0.18 -19.42
CA GLY A 163 -4.70 -1.15 -19.04
C GLY A 163 -4.97 -1.47 -17.56
N TRP A 164 -4.81 -0.49 -16.68
CA TRP A 164 -5.20 -0.60 -15.28
C TRP A 164 -6.70 -0.84 -15.12
N LEU A 165 -7.57 -0.06 -15.80
CA LEU A 165 -9.02 -0.28 -15.79
C LEU A 165 -9.41 -1.66 -16.34
N ALA A 166 -8.73 -2.12 -17.39
CA ALA A 166 -8.97 -3.43 -17.99
C ALA A 166 -8.58 -4.57 -17.03
N ARG A 167 -7.46 -4.44 -16.31
CA ARG A 167 -7.03 -5.39 -15.26
C ARG A 167 -8.06 -5.51 -14.14
N GLU A 168 -8.70 -4.39 -13.78
CA GLU A 168 -9.76 -4.34 -12.76
C GLU A 168 -11.15 -4.74 -13.31
N ASN A 169 -11.23 -5.24 -14.56
CA ASN A 169 -12.47 -5.61 -15.24
C ASN A 169 -13.52 -4.47 -15.27
N LYS A 170 -13.08 -3.21 -15.36
CA LYS A 170 -13.96 -2.04 -15.39
C LYS A 170 -14.28 -1.55 -16.79
N VAL A 171 -13.52 -1.96 -17.80
CA VAL A 171 -13.67 -1.48 -19.18
C VAL A 171 -13.51 -2.60 -20.20
N LEU A 172 -14.18 -2.43 -21.34
CA LEU A 172 -13.90 -3.16 -22.56
C LEU A 172 -13.13 -2.26 -23.52
N CYS A 173 -12.17 -2.85 -24.22
CA CYS A 173 -11.39 -2.20 -25.25
C CYS A 173 -11.60 -2.91 -26.58
N ARG A 174 -11.81 -2.17 -27.67
CA ARG A 174 -11.85 -2.70 -29.03
C ARG A 174 -10.98 -1.86 -29.95
N PHE A 175 -10.43 -2.48 -30.98
CA PHE A 175 -9.78 -1.77 -32.08
C PHE A 175 -10.75 -1.66 -33.26
N ASP A 176 -10.76 -0.50 -33.90
CA ASP A 176 -11.44 -0.27 -35.17
C ASP A 176 -10.46 0.41 -36.13
N SER A 177 -10.11 -0.30 -37.20
CA SER A 177 -8.94 0.03 -38.03
C SER A 177 -7.67 0.17 -37.16
N ASP A 178 -7.17 1.40 -36.96
CA ASP A 178 -5.97 1.69 -36.15
C ASP A 178 -6.28 2.49 -34.86
N GLU A 179 -7.55 2.67 -34.51
CA GLU A 179 -7.97 3.45 -33.34
C GLU A 179 -8.50 2.54 -32.24
N LEU A 180 -8.03 2.77 -31.00
CA LEU A 180 -8.50 2.08 -29.81
C LEU A 180 -9.73 2.79 -29.23
N PHE A 181 -10.82 2.04 -29.04
CA PHE A 181 -12.04 2.51 -28.39
C PHE A 181 -12.22 1.82 -27.03
N ILE A 182 -12.66 2.60 -26.05
CA ILE A 182 -12.81 2.17 -24.66
C ILE A 182 -14.21 2.51 -24.17
N ARG A 183 -14.85 1.55 -23.50
CA ARG A 183 -16.18 1.70 -22.88
C ARG A 183 -16.16 1.10 -21.47
N SER A 184 -16.87 1.75 -20.53
CA SER A 184 -17.12 1.19 -19.20
C SER A 184 -17.99 -0.09 -19.26
N ILE A 185 -17.66 -1.05 -18.40
CA ILE A 185 -18.51 -2.21 -18.08
C ILE A 185 -19.39 -1.79 -16.91
N GLU A 186 -20.71 -1.94 -17.04
CA GLU A 186 -21.66 -1.73 -15.93
C GLU A 186 -21.55 -2.83 -14.87
#